data_AF-A0A8K0NW11-F1
#
_entry.id   AF-A0A8K0NW11-F1
#
_cell.length_a   1.000
_cell.length_b   1.000
_cell.length_c   1.000
_cell.angle_alpha   90.00
_cell.angle_beta   90.00
_cell.angle_gamma   90.00
#
_symmetry.space_group_name_H-M   'P 1'
#
loop_
_entity.id
_entity.type
_entity.pdbx_description
1 polymer ?
#
loop_
_entity_poly.entity_id
_entity_poly.type
_entity_poly.pdbx_seq_one_letter_code
_entity_poly.pdbx_strand_id
1 'polypeptide(L)'
;MILCNPPGSPERHGAAGGATLKVHLPNGGFNVVKFGDAIDVKGIISLITSRLAQGDRAYRNLYAMRLHHPPTGDTYWLHQDTTMYQVQEKYESRHPHSEWRYELRVRYLPSNLRDLYERDRVTFHYYYDQVRSDYLSSEALANSSSLDQDAAIQLCCLEIRHFFKDMPHIALDKKSNFEYLEREVGLQRFLPRSIIESNKPKALRKLIQTHFKKVANLSETDCMFRFLSLLRDHHRFHQERFRCTLVVS
;
A
#
# COMPACT_ATOMS: atom_id res chain seq x y z
N MET A 1 34.86 58.89 -12.82
CA MET A 1 34.02 57.69 -13.06
C MET A 1 34.77 56.76 -13.98
N ILE A 2 34.46 55.46 -13.87
CA ILE A 2 35.01 54.29 -14.56
C ILE A 2 36.16 53.63 -13.77
N LEU A 3 35.78 52.63 -12.97
CA LEU A 3 36.58 51.43 -12.76
C LEU A 3 35.67 50.22 -12.97
N CYS A 4 36.11 49.33 -13.86
CA CYS A 4 35.43 48.12 -14.28
C CYS A 4 35.36 47.11 -13.12
N ASN A 5 34.22 46.41 -12.98
CA ASN A 5 34.09 45.26 -12.08
C ASN A 5 34.76 44.00 -12.69
N PRO A 6 35.43 43.17 -11.88
CA PRO A 6 35.94 41.87 -12.30
C PRO A 6 34.82 40.80 -12.35
N PRO A 7 35.03 39.68 -13.08
CA PRO A 7 34.00 38.67 -13.28
C PRO A 7 33.70 37.90 -12.00
N GLY A 8 32.41 37.78 -11.68
CA GLY A 8 31.91 37.05 -10.53
C GLY A 8 32.30 35.57 -10.56
N SER A 9 32.76 35.08 -9.42
CA SER A 9 32.93 33.65 -9.16
C SER A 9 31.55 32.96 -9.19
N PRO A 10 31.44 31.70 -9.64
CA PRO A 10 30.16 30.99 -9.67
C PRO A 10 29.63 30.87 -8.23
N GLU A 11 28.45 31.44 -8.01
CA GLU A 11 27.70 31.31 -6.76
C GLU A 11 27.45 29.84 -6.46
N ARG A 12 28.21 29.30 -5.51
CA ARG A 12 27.81 28.09 -4.79
C ARG A 12 26.44 28.38 -4.20
N HIS A 13 25.41 27.73 -4.75
CA HIS A 13 24.08 27.71 -4.16
C HIS A 13 24.14 26.90 -2.86
N GLY A 14 24.58 27.55 -1.78
CA GLY A 14 24.36 27.10 -0.43
C GLY A 14 22.92 27.41 -0.05
N ALA A 15 22.02 26.45 -0.22
CA ALA A 15 20.74 26.45 0.47
C ALA A 15 20.82 25.44 1.63
N ALA A 16 21.05 25.95 2.85
CA ALA A 16 20.88 25.20 4.09
C ALA A 16 19.38 24.98 4.38
N GLY A 17 18.68 24.34 3.45
CA GLY A 17 17.28 23.95 3.55
C GLY A 17 17.14 22.54 2.99
N GLY A 18 17.03 21.54 3.86
CA GLY A 18 16.97 20.14 3.45
C GLY A 18 15.85 19.87 2.43
N ALA A 19 16.12 18.99 1.47
CA ALA A 19 15.15 18.53 0.49
C ALA A 19 13.95 17.85 1.16
N THR A 20 12.79 17.87 0.49
CA THR A 20 11.58 17.21 0.97
C THR A 20 11.28 15.97 0.15
N LEU A 21 10.89 14.90 0.82
CA LEU A 21 10.45 13.65 0.21
C LEU A 21 9.00 13.37 0.59
N LYS A 22 8.15 13.14 -0.41
CA LYS A 22 6.78 12.66 -0.20
C LYS A 22 6.76 11.14 -0.28
N VAL A 23 6.58 10.47 0.87
CA VAL A 23 6.52 9.01 0.95
C VAL A 23 5.09 8.55 1.15
N HIS A 24 4.58 7.81 0.17
CA HIS A 24 3.21 7.30 0.15
C HIS A 24 3.05 6.07 1.05
N LEU A 25 1.86 5.97 1.64
CA LEU A 25 1.46 4.89 2.53
C LEU A 25 0.32 4.06 1.90
N PRO A 26 0.12 2.81 2.33
CA PRO A 26 -0.93 1.92 1.82
C PRO A 26 -2.36 2.47 1.91
N ASN A 27 -2.66 3.27 2.93
CA ASN A 27 -3.99 3.84 3.19
C ASN A 27 -4.36 5.00 2.25
N GLY A 28 -3.54 5.28 1.23
CA GLY A 28 -3.72 6.40 0.30
C GLY A 28 -3.14 7.74 0.79
N GLY A 29 -2.72 7.80 2.05
CA GLY A 29 -2.02 8.96 2.63
C GLY A 29 -0.55 9.03 2.25
N PHE A 30 0.13 10.04 2.77
CA PHE A 30 1.57 10.23 2.60
C PHE A 30 2.18 10.93 3.82
N ASN A 31 3.48 10.71 4.03
CA ASN A 31 4.29 11.45 4.96
C ASN A 31 5.29 12.31 4.19
N VAL A 32 5.42 13.58 4.58
CA VAL A 32 6.48 14.46 4.08
C VAL A 32 7.65 14.42 5.06
N VAL A 33 8.84 14.14 4.55
CA VAL A 33 10.09 14.06 5.32
C VAL A 33 11.05 15.10 4.78
N LYS A 34 11.57 15.97 5.65
CA LYS A 34 12.73 16.80 5.34
C LYS A 34 13.98 15.97 5.58
N PHE A 35 14.91 15.99 4.64
CA PHE A 35 16.08 15.13 4.68
C PHE A 35 17.31 15.88 4.13
N GLY A 36 18.50 15.52 4.58
CA GLY A 36 19.76 16.01 4.03
C GLY A 36 20.42 14.96 3.16
N ASP A 37 21.32 15.35 2.26
CA ASP A 37 21.85 14.48 1.20
C ASP A 37 22.54 13.20 1.71
N ALA A 38 23.13 13.24 2.91
CA ALA A 38 23.85 12.12 3.51
C ALA A 38 22.96 11.08 4.21
N ILE A 39 21.66 11.35 4.40
CA ILE A 39 20.77 10.35 5.04
C ILE A 39 20.55 9.16 4.10
N ASP A 40 20.60 7.97 4.68
CA ASP A 40 20.31 6.74 3.97
C ASP A 40 18.81 6.40 3.98
N VAL A 41 18.44 5.47 3.11
CA VAL A 41 17.07 4.96 3.01
C VAL A 41 16.61 4.39 4.36
N LYS A 42 17.50 3.74 5.12
CA LYS A 42 17.22 3.25 6.48
C LYS A 42 16.81 4.36 7.43
N GLY A 43 17.48 5.51 7.38
CA GLY A 43 17.16 6.71 8.14
C GLY A 43 15.77 7.24 7.79
N ILE A 44 15.42 7.29 6.50
CA ILE A 44 14.07 7.67 6.07
C ILE A 44 13.01 6.68 6.58
N ILE A 45 13.25 5.37 6.45
CA ILE A 45 12.34 4.33 6.99
C ILE A 45 12.15 4.53 8.49
N SER A 46 13.21 4.75 9.26
CA SER A 46 13.16 4.98 10.71
C SER A 46 12.34 6.23 11.06
N LEU A 47 12.55 7.35 10.35
CA LEU A 47 11.80 8.59 10.53
C LEU A 47 10.30 8.43 10.28
N ILE A 48 9.92 7.65 9.27
CA ILE A 48 8.50 7.45 8.95
C ILE A 48 7.87 6.44 9.91
N THR A 49 8.55 5.33 10.17
CA THR A 49 8.02 4.25 11.02
C THR A 49 7.90 4.67 12.49
N SER A 50 8.70 5.62 12.97
CA SER A 50 8.54 6.23 14.31
C SER A 50 7.30 7.12 14.43
N ARG A 51 6.77 7.65 13.31
CA ARG A 51 5.51 8.42 13.29
C ARG A 51 4.27 7.52 13.25
N LEU A 52 4.42 6.24 12.91
CA LEU A 52 3.30 5.30 12.88
C LEU A 52 2.82 4.93 14.29
N ALA A 53 3.73 4.84 15.26
CA ALA A 53 3.41 4.62 16.66
C ALA A 53 4.62 4.89 17.57
N GLN A 54 4.33 5.31 18.80
CA GLN A 54 5.32 5.48 19.87
C GLN A 54 5.78 4.14 20.45
N GLY A 55 6.97 4.12 21.04
CA GLY A 55 7.53 2.94 21.71
C GLY A 55 8.20 1.95 20.74
N ASP A 56 9.02 1.05 21.29
CA ASP A 56 9.73 0.05 20.49
C ASP A 56 8.74 -0.95 19.85
N ARG A 57 9.04 -1.39 18.62
CA ARG A 57 8.18 -2.35 17.92
C ARG A 57 9.02 -3.48 17.35
N ALA A 58 8.62 -4.72 17.65
CA ALA A 58 9.38 -5.93 17.36
C ALA A 58 9.65 -6.15 15.86
N TYR A 59 8.83 -5.55 14.98
CA TYR A 59 8.81 -5.82 13.55
C TYR A 59 9.09 -4.59 12.67
N ARG A 60 9.80 -3.59 13.20
CA ARG A 60 10.23 -2.40 12.42
C ARG A 60 11.16 -2.73 11.25
N ASN A 61 11.92 -3.80 11.37
CA ASN A 61 12.85 -4.27 10.34
C ASN A 61 12.16 -4.84 9.09
N LEU A 62 10.84 -5.05 9.13
CA LEU A 62 10.09 -5.59 7.98
C LEU A 62 9.84 -4.56 6.86
N TYR A 63 10.02 -3.28 7.18
CA TYR A 63 9.77 -2.19 6.24
C TYR A 63 10.93 -2.00 5.24
N ALA A 64 10.56 -1.61 4.03
CA ALA A 64 11.47 -1.23 2.95
C ALA A 64 10.87 -0.05 2.17
N MET A 65 11.69 0.63 1.38
CA MET A 65 11.24 1.67 0.47
C MET A 65 11.28 1.20 -0.98
N ARG A 66 10.22 1.53 -1.70
CA ARG A 66 10.05 1.25 -3.12
C ARG A 66 9.88 2.55 -3.87
N LEU A 67 10.58 2.67 -4.99
CA LEU A 67 10.38 3.70 -5.98
C LEU A 67 9.50 3.13 -7.09
N HIS A 68 8.43 3.82 -7.45
CA HIS A 68 7.50 3.41 -8.50
C HIS A 68 7.33 4.55 -9.49
N HIS A 69 7.37 4.25 -10.79
CA HIS A 69 7.05 5.20 -11.86
C HIS A 69 5.66 4.87 -12.40
N PRO A 70 4.60 5.60 -12.02
CA PRO A 70 3.25 5.30 -12.47
C PRO A 70 3.06 5.25 -14.00
N PRO A 71 3.69 6.13 -14.81
CA PRO A 71 3.52 6.09 -16.27
C PRO A 71 4.01 4.81 -16.94
N THR A 72 5.13 4.24 -16.49
CA THR A 72 5.72 3.03 -17.11
C THR A 72 5.46 1.75 -16.33
N GLY A 73 5.09 1.86 -15.05
CA GLY A 73 5.00 0.74 -14.12
C GLY A 73 6.35 0.30 -13.54
N ASP A 74 7.44 0.99 -13.87
CA ASP A 74 8.78 0.66 -13.36
C ASP A 74 8.80 0.69 -11.84
N THR A 75 9.45 -0.31 -11.24
CA THR A 75 9.51 -0.46 -9.79
C THR A 75 10.91 -0.85 -9.35
N TYR A 76 11.45 -0.11 -8.38
CA TYR A 76 12.79 -0.32 -7.83
C TYR A 76 12.74 -0.36 -6.31
N TRP A 77 13.24 -1.44 -5.71
CA TRP A 77 13.48 -1.47 -4.27
C TRP A 77 14.77 -0.72 -3.93
N LEU A 78 14.68 0.18 -2.97
CA LEU A 78 15.80 0.99 -2.52
C LEU A 78 16.56 0.24 -1.42
N HIS A 79 17.87 0.05 -1.60
CA HIS A 79 18.72 -0.60 -0.61
C HIS A 79 18.85 0.29 0.63
N GLN A 80 18.82 -0.31 1.83
CA GLN A 80 18.74 0.42 3.10
C GLN A 80 19.95 1.35 3.33
N ASP A 81 21.14 0.93 2.87
CA ASP A 81 22.39 1.67 3.06
C ASP A 81 22.70 2.67 1.93
N THR A 82 21.83 2.80 0.93
CA THR A 82 22.00 3.80 -0.14
C THR A 82 21.58 5.18 0.35
N THR A 83 22.37 6.21 0.10
CA THR A 83 22.02 7.59 0.46
C THR A 83 20.93 8.14 -0.45
N MET A 84 20.14 9.09 0.04
CA MET A 84 19.11 9.74 -0.79
C MET A 84 19.72 10.49 -1.98
N TYR A 85 20.93 11.05 -1.82
CA TYR A 85 21.69 11.62 -2.94
C TYR A 85 21.96 10.58 -4.05
N GLN A 86 22.48 9.40 -3.68
CA GLN A 86 22.74 8.32 -4.65
C GLN A 86 21.45 7.80 -5.30
N VAL A 87 20.33 7.77 -4.56
CA VAL A 87 19.03 7.42 -5.12
C VAL A 87 18.62 8.45 -6.18
N GLN A 88 18.67 9.74 -5.85
CA GLN A 88 18.32 10.81 -6.77
C GLN A 88 19.19 10.80 -8.02
N GLU A 89 20.51 10.78 -7.87
CA GLU A 89 21.47 10.73 -8.98
C GLU A 89 21.18 9.55 -9.93
N LYS A 90 20.91 8.37 -9.37
CA LYS A 90 20.66 7.16 -10.15
C LYS A 90 19.36 7.18 -10.93
N TYR A 91 18.26 7.68 -10.34
CA TYR A 91 16.92 7.55 -10.94
C TYR A 91 16.43 8.82 -11.64
N GLU A 92 16.95 10.01 -11.29
CA GLU A 92 16.63 11.26 -11.99
C GLU A 92 17.20 11.30 -13.41
N SER A 93 18.27 10.55 -13.67
CA SER A 93 18.78 10.34 -15.03
C SER A 93 17.82 9.53 -15.94
N ARG A 94 16.84 8.83 -15.35
CA ARG A 94 15.86 8.02 -16.09
C ARG A 94 14.55 8.76 -16.33
N HIS A 95 14.00 9.35 -15.27
CA HIS A 95 12.75 10.12 -15.29
C HIS A 95 12.84 11.32 -14.35
N PRO A 96 12.14 12.43 -14.63
CA PRO A 96 12.06 13.58 -13.72
C PRO A 96 11.64 13.20 -12.30
N HIS A 97 12.23 13.86 -11.29
CA HIS A 97 11.92 13.62 -9.88
C HIS A 97 10.42 13.61 -9.57
N SER A 98 9.67 14.53 -10.18
CA SER A 98 8.22 14.70 -9.97
C SER A 98 7.36 13.53 -10.45
N GLU A 99 7.91 12.68 -11.31
CA GLU A 99 7.20 11.51 -11.86
C GLU A 99 7.40 10.27 -10.99
N TRP A 100 8.37 10.29 -10.08
CA TRP A 100 8.62 9.20 -9.17
C TRP A 100 7.72 9.23 -7.94
N ARG A 101 7.25 8.05 -7.55
CA ARG A 101 6.50 7.82 -6.31
C ARG A 101 7.34 7.00 -5.34
N TYR A 102 7.70 7.59 -4.21
CA TYR A 102 8.32 6.89 -3.09
C TYR A 102 7.23 6.24 -2.24
N GLU A 103 7.39 4.97 -1.90
CA GLU A 103 6.44 4.20 -1.12
C GLU A 103 7.14 3.50 0.03
N LEU A 104 6.61 3.65 1.24
CA LEU A 104 6.98 2.79 2.36
C LEU A 104 6.13 1.52 2.25
N ARG A 105 6.76 0.36 2.40
CA ARG A 105 6.11 -0.94 2.26
C ARG A 105 6.65 -1.94 3.27
N VAL A 106 5.81 -2.89 3.69
CA VAL A 106 6.28 -4.11 4.35
C VAL A 106 6.71 -5.09 3.25
N ARG A 107 7.98 -5.50 3.26
CA ARG A 107 8.58 -6.37 2.23
C ARG A 107 9.08 -7.68 2.80
N TYR A 108 9.77 -7.64 3.93
CA TYR A 108 10.31 -8.82 4.57
C TYR A 108 9.24 -9.39 5.49
N LEU A 109 8.62 -10.51 5.12
CA LEU A 109 7.47 -11.04 5.85
C LEU A 109 7.88 -12.10 6.86
N PRO A 110 7.30 -12.10 8.07
CA PRO A 110 7.47 -13.20 9.01
C PRO A 110 6.67 -14.40 8.50
N SER A 111 7.12 -15.60 8.87
CA SER A 111 6.39 -16.84 8.56
C SER A 111 5.04 -16.95 9.28
N ASN A 112 4.87 -16.25 10.40
CA ASN A 112 3.66 -16.27 11.22
C ASN A 112 3.05 -14.87 11.38
N LEU A 113 1.97 -14.59 10.64
CA LEU A 113 1.24 -13.33 10.73
C LEU A 113 0.48 -13.15 12.05
N ARG A 114 0.20 -14.23 12.79
CA ARG A 114 -0.41 -14.15 14.13
C ARG A 114 0.56 -13.56 15.15
N ASP A 115 1.81 -14.01 15.13
CA ASP A 115 2.87 -13.46 15.98
C ASP A 115 3.12 -11.98 15.64
N LEU A 116 3.10 -11.61 14.34
CA LEU A 116 3.14 -10.21 13.92
C LEU A 116 1.99 -9.39 14.53
N TYR A 117 0.76 -9.89 14.45
CA TYR A 117 -0.40 -9.22 15.05
C TYR A 117 -0.26 -9.04 16.55
N GLU A 118 0.25 -10.04 17.27
CA GLU A 118 0.35 -10.00 18.73
C GLU A 118 1.46 -9.08 19.23
N ARG A 119 2.59 -9.03 18.52
CA ARG A 119 3.79 -8.28 18.95
C ARG A 119 3.94 -6.91 18.30
N ASP A 120 3.30 -6.67 17.16
CA ASP A 120 3.32 -5.37 16.46
C ASP A 120 2.05 -5.19 15.60
N ARG A 121 0.93 -4.89 16.27
CA ARG A 121 -0.35 -4.60 15.61
C ARG A 121 -0.23 -3.52 14.54
N VAL A 122 0.58 -2.49 14.76
CA VAL A 122 0.73 -1.37 13.83
C VAL A 122 1.27 -1.87 12.48
N THR A 123 2.33 -2.69 12.52
CA THR A 123 2.90 -3.29 11.31
C THR A 123 1.94 -4.29 10.66
N PHE A 124 1.18 -5.07 11.44
CA PHE A 124 0.15 -5.96 10.88
C PHE A 124 -0.93 -5.19 10.10
N HIS A 125 -1.53 -4.15 10.70
CA HIS A 125 -2.58 -3.38 10.04
C HIS A 125 -2.02 -2.65 8.80
N TYR A 126 -0.79 -2.13 8.89
CA TYR A 126 -0.10 -1.54 7.75
C TYR A 126 0.04 -2.54 6.59
N TYR A 127 0.44 -3.77 6.90
CA TYR A 127 0.56 -4.83 5.90
C TYR A 127 -0.80 -5.25 5.33
N TYR A 128 -1.84 -5.35 6.17
CA TYR A 128 -3.21 -5.61 5.72
C TYR A 128 -3.69 -4.55 4.72
N ASP A 129 -3.52 -3.26 5.06
CA ASP A 129 -3.86 -2.16 4.17
C ASP A 129 -3.07 -2.22 2.87
N GLN A 130 -1.79 -2.61 2.92
CA GLN A 130 -0.95 -2.79 1.74
C GLN A 130 -1.51 -3.87 0.81
N VAL A 131 -1.80 -5.05 1.35
CA VAL A 131 -2.33 -6.18 0.58
C VAL A 131 -3.71 -5.84 0.00
N ARG A 132 -4.56 -5.17 0.78
CA ARG A 132 -5.89 -4.74 0.31
C ARG A 132 -5.80 -3.67 -0.78
N SER A 133 -4.92 -2.68 -0.61
CA SER A 133 -4.70 -1.62 -1.59
C SER A 133 -4.17 -2.19 -2.92
N ASP A 134 -3.22 -3.13 -2.85
CA ASP A 134 -2.72 -3.84 -4.02
C ASP A 134 -3.85 -4.67 -4.68
N TYR A 135 -4.68 -5.37 -3.90
CA TYR A 135 -5.84 -6.11 -4.42
C TYR A 135 -6.80 -5.22 -5.22
N LEU A 136 -7.19 -4.08 -4.65
CA LEU A 136 -8.14 -3.15 -5.28
C LEU A 136 -7.56 -2.42 -6.49
N SER A 137 -6.25 -2.13 -6.48
CA SER A 137 -5.56 -1.38 -7.54
C SER A 137 -5.02 -2.26 -8.67
N SER A 138 -4.91 -3.58 -8.45
CA SER A 138 -4.32 -4.47 -9.45
C SER A 138 -5.24 -4.66 -10.67
N GLU A 139 -4.89 -3.99 -11.76
CA GLU A 139 -5.42 -4.34 -13.10
C GLU A 139 -5.07 -5.79 -13.46
N ALA A 140 -3.97 -6.32 -12.91
CA ALA A 140 -3.60 -7.73 -13.05
C ALA A 140 -4.67 -8.68 -12.51
N LEU A 141 -5.39 -8.33 -11.43
CA LEU A 141 -6.53 -9.14 -10.95
C LEU A 141 -7.81 -8.90 -11.75
N ALA A 142 -7.94 -7.72 -12.38
CA ALA A 142 -9.05 -7.44 -13.29
C ALA A 142 -8.97 -8.25 -14.59
N ASN A 143 -7.75 -8.55 -15.06
CA ASN A 143 -7.50 -9.30 -16.30
C ASN A 143 -7.12 -10.77 -16.06
N SER A 144 -6.82 -11.17 -14.83
CA SER A 144 -6.55 -12.56 -14.51
C SER A 144 -7.87 -13.34 -14.38
N SER A 145 -8.02 -14.40 -15.17
CA SER A 145 -9.05 -15.43 -14.98
C SER A 145 -8.93 -16.20 -13.65
N SER A 146 -7.99 -15.82 -12.77
CA SER A 146 -7.65 -16.56 -11.55
C SER A 146 -8.40 -16.13 -10.29
N LEU A 147 -9.02 -14.94 -10.27
CA LEU A 147 -9.83 -14.50 -9.13
C LEU A 147 -11.30 -14.71 -9.46
N ASP A 148 -11.85 -15.80 -8.94
CA ASP A 148 -13.26 -16.13 -9.06
C ASP A 148 -14.12 -14.99 -8.49
N GLN A 149 -15.20 -14.65 -9.20
CA GLN A 149 -16.16 -13.64 -8.75
C GLN A 149 -16.64 -13.97 -7.33
N ASP A 150 -16.84 -15.24 -7.01
CA ASP A 150 -17.25 -15.67 -5.67
C ASP A 150 -16.24 -15.22 -4.59
N ALA A 151 -14.94 -15.42 -4.84
CA ALA A 151 -13.88 -14.98 -3.93
C ALA A 151 -13.85 -13.46 -3.78
N ALA A 152 -14.05 -12.70 -4.87
CA ALA A 152 -14.13 -11.23 -4.80
C ALA A 152 -15.32 -10.76 -3.95
N ILE A 153 -16.48 -11.41 -4.06
CA ILE A 153 -17.65 -11.11 -3.22
C ILE A 153 -17.39 -11.47 -1.76
N GLN A 154 -16.72 -12.59 -1.48
CA GLN A 154 -16.33 -12.97 -0.12
C GLN A 154 -15.35 -11.96 0.51
N LEU A 155 -14.31 -11.56 -0.22
CA LEU A 155 -13.36 -10.53 0.22
C LEU A 155 -14.05 -9.19 0.50
N CYS A 156 -14.96 -8.77 -0.39
CA CYS A 156 -15.80 -7.60 -0.19
C CYS A 156 -16.62 -7.68 1.10
N CYS A 157 -17.29 -8.80 1.36
CA CYS A 157 -18.11 -8.97 2.56
C CYS A 157 -17.26 -8.94 3.85
N LEU A 158 -16.07 -9.54 3.82
CA LEU A 158 -15.12 -9.48 4.95
C LEU A 158 -14.71 -8.03 5.24
N GLU A 159 -14.41 -7.26 4.21
CA GLU A 159 -14.01 -5.85 4.35
C GLU A 159 -15.18 -4.95 4.76
N ILE A 160 -16.41 -5.17 4.27
CA ILE A 160 -17.60 -4.44 4.75
C ILE A 160 -17.80 -4.72 6.24
N ARG A 161 -17.65 -5.99 6.67
CA ARG A 161 -17.79 -6.34 8.10
C ARG A 161 -16.70 -5.71 8.95
N HIS A 162 -15.45 -5.71 8.47
CA HIS A 162 -14.32 -5.02 9.12
C HIS A 162 -14.57 -3.51 9.24
N PHE A 163 -15.02 -2.88 8.16
CA PHE A 163 -15.26 -1.44 8.08
C PHE A 163 -16.41 -0.99 8.98
N PHE A 164 -17.50 -1.75 9.04
CA PHE A 164 -18.64 -1.49 9.91
C PHE A 164 -18.69 -2.45 11.10
N LYS A 165 -17.64 -2.46 11.92
CA LYS A 165 -17.51 -3.40 13.05
C LYS A 165 -18.65 -3.35 14.07
N ASP A 166 -19.30 -2.21 14.25
CA ASP A 166 -20.42 -2.03 15.20
C ASP A 166 -21.80 -2.24 14.56
N MET A 167 -21.84 -2.58 13.27
CA MET A 167 -23.10 -2.81 12.54
C MET A 167 -23.78 -4.11 12.97
N PRO A 168 -25.10 -4.11 13.18
CA PRO A 168 -25.86 -5.33 13.46
C PRO A 168 -25.75 -6.38 12.36
N HIS A 169 -25.77 -7.67 12.73
CA HIS A 169 -25.57 -8.79 11.79
C HIS A 169 -26.54 -8.82 10.60
N ILE A 170 -27.78 -8.33 10.80
CA ILE A 170 -28.82 -8.29 9.76
C ILE A 170 -28.90 -6.94 9.02
N ALA A 171 -27.96 -6.02 9.27
CA ALA A 171 -28.11 -4.64 8.79
C ALA A 171 -28.16 -4.52 7.27
N LEU A 172 -27.43 -5.34 6.52
CA LEU A 172 -27.45 -5.29 5.05
C LEU A 172 -28.69 -5.92 4.42
N ASP A 173 -29.56 -6.61 5.18
CA ASP A 173 -30.86 -7.07 4.67
C ASP A 173 -31.81 -5.89 4.42
N LYS A 174 -31.63 -4.78 5.13
CA LYS A 174 -32.41 -3.55 4.93
C LYS A 174 -31.92 -2.83 3.67
N LYS A 175 -32.83 -2.66 2.70
CA LYS A 175 -32.56 -1.97 1.42
C LYS A 175 -31.91 -0.58 1.59
N SER A 176 -32.39 0.22 2.55
CA SER A 176 -31.86 1.56 2.82
C SER A 176 -30.39 1.55 3.27
N ASN A 177 -29.98 0.56 4.06
CA ASN A 177 -28.60 0.45 4.53
C ASN A 177 -27.66 0.08 3.37
N PHE A 178 -28.11 -0.77 2.45
CA PHE A 178 -27.36 -1.07 1.24
C PHE A 178 -27.28 0.15 0.31
N GLU A 179 -28.36 0.92 0.17
CA GLU A 179 -28.35 2.16 -0.62
C GLU A 179 -27.38 3.20 -0.04
N TYR A 180 -27.26 3.30 1.28
CA TYR A 180 -26.23 4.11 1.92
C TYR A 180 -24.80 3.63 1.58
N LEU A 181 -24.55 2.31 1.65
CA LEU A 181 -23.27 1.72 1.25
C LEU A 181 -22.93 2.07 -0.21
N GLU A 182 -23.88 1.98 -1.13
CA GLU A 182 -23.65 2.27 -2.55
C GLU A 182 -23.44 3.77 -2.83
N ARG A 183 -24.23 4.64 -2.20
CA ARG A 183 -24.25 6.08 -2.53
C ARG A 183 -23.23 6.90 -1.75
N GLU A 184 -23.13 6.65 -0.44
CA GLU A 184 -22.33 7.49 0.46
C GLU A 184 -20.91 6.94 0.65
N VAL A 185 -20.75 5.62 0.62
CA VAL A 185 -19.44 4.97 0.82
C VAL A 185 -18.80 4.55 -0.51
N GLY A 186 -19.61 3.98 -1.41
CA GLY A 186 -19.19 3.46 -2.70
C GLY A 186 -18.59 2.06 -2.65
N LEU A 187 -19.04 1.18 -3.57
CA LEU A 187 -18.58 -0.21 -3.63
C LEU A 187 -17.12 -0.37 -4.06
N GLN A 188 -16.55 0.62 -4.75
CA GLN A 188 -15.14 0.64 -5.18
C GLN A 188 -14.14 0.59 -4.01
N ARG A 189 -14.60 0.88 -2.78
CA ARG A 189 -13.81 0.74 -1.56
C ARG A 189 -13.65 -0.71 -1.10
N PHE A 190 -14.49 -1.61 -1.60
CA PHE A 190 -14.60 -3.02 -1.17
C PHE A 190 -14.38 -4.01 -2.32
N LEU A 191 -14.61 -3.58 -3.56
CA LEU A 191 -14.53 -4.42 -4.76
C LEU A 191 -13.66 -3.77 -5.84
N PRO A 192 -12.89 -4.57 -6.59
CA PRO A 192 -12.23 -4.13 -7.82
C PRO A 192 -13.26 -3.61 -8.83
N ARG A 193 -12.87 -2.57 -9.57
CA ARG A 193 -13.73 -1.90 -10.56
C ARG A 193 -14.29 -2.85 -11.61
N SER A 194 -13.49 -3.80 -12.09
CA SER A 194 -13.91 -4.80 -13.07
C SER A 194 -15.06 -5.70 -12.59
N ILE A 195 -15.10 -6.05 -11.31
CA ILE A 195 -16.18 -6.88 -10.73
C ILE A 195 -17.48 -6.07 -10.66
N ILE A 196 -17.39 -4.78 -10.33
CA ILE A 196 -18.54 -3.88 -10.28
C ILE A 196 -19.11 -3.69 -11.70
N GLU A 197 -18.27 -3.40 -12.68
CA GLU A 197 -18.70 -3.11 -14.06
C GLU A 197 -19.21 -4.35 -14.80
N SER A 198 -18.72 -5.55 -14.46
CA SER A 198 -19.18 -6.82 -15.05
C SER A 198 -20.51 -7.32 -14.50
N ASN A 199 -21.03 -6.74 -13.40
CA ASN A 199 -22.23 -7.21 -12.73
C ASN A 199 -23.38 -6.18 -12.77
N LYS A 200 -24.60 -6.66 -13.04
CA LYS A 200 -25.80 -5.82 -12.91
C LYS A 200 -26.00 -5.41 -11.44
N PRO A 201 -26.31 -4.13 -11.12
CA PRO A 201 -26.40 -3.65 -9.73
C PRO A 201 -27.30 -4.50 -8.82
N LYS A 202 -28.49 -4.88 -9.31
CA LYS A 202 -29.43 -5.72 -8.56
C LYS A 202 -28.89 -7.13 -8.26
N ALA A 203 -28.14 -7.71 -9.19
CA ALA A 203 -27.53 -9.02 -9.03
C ALA A 203 -26.36 -8.97 -8.04
N LEU A 204 -25.48 -7.96 -8.19
CA LEU A 204 -24.35 -7.72 -7.30
C LEU A 204 -24.81 -7.51 -5.85
N ARG A 205 -25.86 -6.69 -5.65
CA ARG A 205 -26.49 -6.49 -4.35
C ARG A 205 -26.93 -7.81 -3.71
N LYS A 206 -27.62 -8.67 -4.48
CA LYS A 206 -28.09 -9.97 -3.98
C LYS A 206 -26.92 -10.87 -3.58
N LEU A 207 -25.83 -10.88 -4.35
CA LEU A 207 -24.63 -11.64 -4.04
C LEU A 207 -23.99 -11.16 -2.72
N ILE A 208 -23.78 -9.85 -2.58
CA ILE A 208 -23.19 -9.27 -1.36
C ILE A 208 -24.08 -9.58 -0.14
N GLN A 209 -25.40 -9.36 -0.22
CA GLN A 209 -26.32 -9.66 0.89
C GLN A 209 -26.29 -11.15 1.28
N THR A 210 -26.24 -12.04 0.29
CA THR A 210 -26.19 -13.49 0.54
C THR A 210 -24.89 -13.91 1.22
N HIS A 211 -23.75 -13.40 0.74
CA HIS A 211 -22.44 -13.75 1.30
C HIS A 211 -22.17 -13.09 2.64
N PHE A 212 -22.68 -11.86 2.85
CA PHE A 212 -22.48 -11.13 4.10
C PHE A 212 -23.01 -11.89 5.32
N LYS A 213 -24.13 -12.62 5.18
CA LYS A 213 -24.69 -13.46 6.25
C LYS A 213 -23.70 -14.49 6.79
N LYS A 214 -22.78 -14.98 5.96
CA LYS A 214 -21.75 -15.96 6.34
C LYS A 214 -20.63 -15.34 7.20
N VAL A 215 -20.44 -14.02 7.12
CA VAL A 215 -19.36 -13.29 7.81
C VAL A 215 -19.86 -12.30 8.86
N ALA A 216 -21.16 -12.10 8.96
CA ALA A 216 -21.77 -11.06 9.79
C ALA A 216 -21.38 -11.15 11.27
N ASN A 217 -21.11 -12.35 11.78
CA ASN A 217 -20.75 -12.60 13.18
C ASN A 217 -19.23 -12.56 13.46
N LEU A 218 -18.40 -12.30 12.44
CA LEU A 218 -16.95 -12.26 12.61
C LEU A 218 -16.50 -11.01 13.35
N SER A 219 -15.43 -11.18 14.13
CA SER A 219 -14.69 -10.08 14.73
C SER A 219 -13.86 -9.34 13.69
N GLU A 220 -13.43 -8.12 14.02
CA GLU A 220 -12.54 -7.31 13.18
C GLU A 220 -11.26 -8.09 12.81
N THR A 221 -10.69 -8.79 13.79
CA THR A 221 -9.46 -9.58 13.61
C THR A 221 -9.70 -10.80 12.73
N ASP A 222 -10.80 -11.52 12.93
CA ASP A 222 -11.13 -12.70 12.11
C ASP A 222 -11.37 -12.31 10.66
N CYS A 223 -12.01 -11.16 10.41
CA CYS A 223 -12.18 -10.62 9.06
C CYS A 223 -10.83 -10.42 8.36
N MET A 224 -9.87 -9.76 9.01
CA MET A 224 -8.55 -9.51 8.43
C MET A 224 -7.78 -10.80 8.13
N PHE A 225 -7.73 -11.75 9.07
CA PHE A 225 -7.04 -13.02 8.86
C PHE A 225 -7.69 -13.88 7.77
N ARG A 226 -9.03 -13.93 7.73
CA ARG A 226 -9.75 -14.64 6.66
C ARG A 226 -9.57 -13.98 5.30
N PHE A 227 -9.53 -12.64 5.24
CA PHE A 227 -9.27 -11.90 4.02
C PHE A 227 -7.87 -12.25 3.46
N LEU A 228 -6.83 -12.18 4.29
CA LEU A 228 -5.47 -12.52 3.89
C LEU A 228 -5.36 -13.99 3.47
N SER A 229 -6.01 -14.90 4.20
CA SER A 229 -6.01 -16.33 3.85
C SER A 229 -6.69 -16.59 2.52
N LEU A 230 -7.89 -16.03 2.30
CA LEU A 230 -8.64 -16.23 1.06
C LEU A 230 -7.90 -15.63 -0.13
N LEU A 231 -7.39 -14.40 -0.01
CA LEU A 231 -6.68 -13.75 -1.11
C LEU A 231 -5.39 -14.50 -1.46
N ARG A 232 -4.75 -15.17 -0.50
CA ARG A 232 -3.48 -15.89 -0.72
C ARG A 232 -3.63 -17.01 -1.76
N ASP A 233 -4.80 -17.64 -1.83
CA ASP A 233 -5.09 -18.74 -2.74
C ASP A 233 -5.24 -18.27 -4.19
N HIS A 234 -5.52 -16.97 -4.39
CA HIS A 234 -5.70 -16.36 -5.71
C HIS A 234 -4.57 -15.41 -6.11
N HIS A 235 -3.86 -14.85 -5.13
CA HIS A 235 -2.84 -13.83 -5.34
C HIS A 235 -1.65 -14.03 -4.40
N ARG A 236 -0.45 -14.12 -4.99
CA ARG A 236 0.79 -14.40 -4.27
C ARG A 236 1.43 -13.14 -3.67
N PHE A 237 0.66 -12.39 -2.87
CA PHE A 237 1.15 -11.16 -2.21
C PHE A 237 2.26 -11.39 -1.16
N HIS A 238 2.50 -12.64 -0.78
CA HIS A 238 3.45 -13.05 0.26
C HIS A 238 4.82 -13.46 -0.30
N GLN A 239 5.01 -13.43 -1.62
CA GLN A 239 6.28 -13.80 -2.26
C GLN A 239 6.54 -13.00 -3.54
N GLU A 240 7.80 -12.64 -3.78
CA GLU A 240 8.25 -12.06 -5.04
C GLU A 240 8.81 -13.18 -5.95
N ARG A 241 8.62 -13.08 -7.26
CA ARG A 241 9.17 -14.04 -8.24
C ARG A 241 9.99 -13.30 -9.27
N PHE A 242 11.20 -13.78 -9.50
CA PHE A 242 12.12 -13.23 -10.48
C PHE A 242 12.41 -14.28 -11.54
N ARG A 243 12.21 -13.93 -12.82
CA ARG A 243 12.69 -14.76 -13.92
C ARG A 243 14.18 -14.48 -14.08
N CYS A 244 15.01 -15.49 -13.88
CA CYS A 244 16.46 -15.37 -13.97
C CYS A 244 17.05 -16.66 -14.55
N THR A 245 18.27 -16.57 -15.06
CA THR A 245 19.07 -17.71 -15.47
C THR A 245 20.08 -17.98 -14.36
N LEU A 246 20.07 -19.19 -13.80
CA LEU A 246 21.08 -19.62 -12.84
C LEU A 246 22.28 -20.15 -13.62
N VAL A 247 23.45 -19.57 -13.37
CA VAL A 247 24.73 -20.07 -13.89
C VAL A 247 25.40 -20.83 -12.76
N VAL A 248 25.63 -22.13 -12.96
CA VAL A 248 26.41 -22.95 -12.04
C VAL A 248 27.87 -22.77 -12.42
N SER A 249 28.63 -22.13 -11.53
CA SER A 249 30.09 -22.02 -11.62
C SER A 249 30.77 -23.26 -11.09
#